data_AF-A0A177QMV4-F1
#
_entry.id   AF-A0A177QMV4-F1
#
_cell.length_a   1.000
_cell.length_b   1.000
_cell.length_c   1.000
_cell.angle_alpha   90.00
_cell.angle_beta   90.00
_cell.angle_gamma   90.00
#
_symmetry.space_group_name_H-M   'P 1'
#
loop_
_entity.id
_entity.type
_entity.pdbx_description
1 polymer ?
#
loop_
_entity_poly.entity_id
_entity_poly.type
_entity_poly.pdbx_seq_one_letter_code
_entity_poly.pdbx_strand_id
1 'polypeptide(L)'
;MRFIKIVFGVSLIFLTACTTLENGSKHTSHKKTSTSKTTVKKTKQAADTTKPVKEREPIAAVKHWDWPVRGPVLTKFSHANKGLNIGGLLGEAVYASAAGKVVYSGNGLRDYGNLIIIKHNSLFLTTYAYNSKLLVKQGDWVKSGQKIAEIGKKGDKNPMLHFEIRRAGKPVNPMQYLKG
;
A
#
# COMPACT_ATOMS: atom_id res chain seq x y z
N MET A 1 12.99 8.16 57.19
CA MET A 1 12.68 6.75 56.89
C MET A 1 13.25 6.43 55.50
N ARG A 2 14.32 5.65 55.25
CA ARG A 2 14.59 4.24 55.61
C ARG A 2 13.35 3.38 55.29
N PHE A 3 13.32 2.40 54.37
CA PHE A 3 14.38 1.51 53.90
C PHE A 3 13.85 0.54 52.79
N ILE A 4 14.79 -0.04 52.04
CA ILE A 4 14.86 -1.43 51.55
C ILE A 4 14.19 -1.82 50.21
N LYS A 5 15.09 -2.03 49.25
CA LYS A 5 15.02 -2.87 48.05
C LYS A 5 14.84 -4.34 48.44
N ILE A 6 14.00 -5.08 47.72
CA ILE A 6 14.00 -6.54 47.72
C ILE A 6 14.56 -7.02 46.39
N VAL A 7 15.69 -7.72 46.48
CA VAL A 7 16.28 -8.57 45.45
C VAL A 7 16.05 -10.00 45.93
N PHE A 8 15.48 -10.86 45.09
CA PHE A 8 15.65 -12.31 45.21
C PHE A 8 15.79 -12.88 43.80
N GLY A 9 16.98 -13.39 43.51
CA GLY A 9 17.24 -14.29 42.39
C GLY A 9 17.18 -15.74 42.87
N VAL A 10 16.83 -16.65 41.97
CA VAL A 10 17.09 -18.11 42.02
C VAL A 10 17.12 -18.55 40.54
N SER A 11 18.31 -18.79 39.98
CA SER A 11 18.99 -20.09 39.79
C SER A 11 18.47 -20.93 38.62
N LEU A 12 19.30 -20.90 37.58
CA LEU A 12 19.70 -21.93 36.61
C LEU A 12 19.38 -23.40 36.98
N ILE A 13 18.94 -24.21 36.00
CA ILE A 13 19.61 -25.44 35.50
C ILE A 13 18.63 -26.34 34.69
N PHE A 14 19.19 -26.84 33.58
CA PHE A 14 18.85 -27.86 32.57
C PHE A 14 17.92 -29.05 32.92
N LEU A 15 17.20 -29.57 31.90
CA LEU A 15 17.17 -30.97 31.40
C LEU A 15 16.11 -31.03 30.25
N THR A 16 16.43 -31.32 28.99
CA THR A 16 16.74 -32.62 28.34
C THR A 16 15.51 -33.51 28.04
N ALA A 17 15.37 -33.79 26.73
CA ALA A 17 14.73 -34.92 26.04
C ALA A 17 13.19 -35.05 26.02
N CYS A 18 12.65 -35.01 24.81
CA CYS A 18 11.55 -35.89 24.42
C CYS A 18 11.90 -36.57 23.09
N THR A 19 11.93 -37.89 23.13
CA THR A 19 12.42 -38.78 22.06
C THR A 19 11.22 -39.37 21.32
N THR A 20 11.29 -39.30 19.98
CA THR A 20 10.81 -40.26 18.95
C THR A 20 9.40 -40.84 18.99
N LEU A 21 8.68 -40.72 17.86
CA LEU A 21 8.16 -41.88 17.12
C LEU A 21 8.21 -41.66 15.58
N GLU A 22 8.59 -42.74 14.90
CA GLU A 22 8.83 -42.98 13.46
C GLU A 22 7.60 -42.83 12.55
N ASN A 23 7.81 -42.45 11.28
CA ASN A 23 7.55 -43.40 10.18
C ASN A 23 8.28 -43.01 8.88
N GLY A 24 8.83 -44.03 8.22
CA GLY A 24 9.82 -43.89 7.15
C GLY A 24 9.27 -43.71 5.73
N SER A 25 10.13 -43.18 4.87
CA SER A 25 10.13 -43.52 3.45
C SER A 25 11.58 -43.53 2.96
N LYS A 26 12.00 -44.72 2.51
CA LYS A 26 13.31 -45.03 1.96
C LYS A 26 13.31 -44.57 0.50
N HIS A 27 14.30 -43.78 0.08
CA HIS A 27 14.86 -43.85 -1.27
C HIS A 27 16.33 -43.39 -1.27
N THR A 28 17.20 -44.39 -1.20
CA THR A 28 18.48 -44.55 -1.91
C THR A 28 19.33 -43.31 -2.26
N SER A 29 20.34 -43.11 -1.41
CA SER A 29 21.76 -42.78 -1.69
C SER A 29 22.17 -42.54 -3.14
N HIS A 30 22.82 -41.40 -3.40
CA HIS A 30 24.16 -41.37 -3.98
C HIS A 30 25.05 -40.32 -3.29
N LYS A 31 26.10 -40.85 -2.68
CA LYS A 31 27.27 -40.26 -2.05
C LYS A 31 28.14 -39.51 -3.07
N LYS A 32 28.55 -38.27 -2.75
CA LYS A 32 29.96 -37.85 -2.86
C LYS A 32 30.26 -36.57 -2.08
N THR A 33 31.44 -36.62 -1.49
CA THR A 33 31.98 -35.82 -0.39
C THR A 33 32.80 -34.63 -0.91
N SER A 34 32.81 -33.55 -0.13
CA SER A 34 33.84 -32.50 0.03
C SER A 34 34.38 -31.76 -1.19
N THR A 35 34.32 -30.42 -1.15
CA THR A 35 35.41 -29.58 -0.63
C THR A 35 35.13 -28.12 -1.00
N SER A 36 35.19 -27.26 0.00
CA SER A 36 35.16 -25.80 -0.06
C SER A 36 36.15 -25.24 -1.09
N LYS A 37 35.71 -24.31 -1.93
CA LYS A 37 36.52 -23.18 -2.40
C LYS A 37 35.62 -22.11 -3.03
N THR A 38 35.60 -20.98 -2.34
CA THR A 38 35.15 -19.67 -2.79
C THR A 38 35.57 -19.40 -4.24
N THR A 39 34.60 -19.10 -5.10
CA THR A 39 34.83 -18.30 -6.30
C THR A 39 33.67 -17.32 -6.42
N VAL A 40 33.94 -16.09 -6.00
CA VAL A 40 33.12 -14.91 -6.22
C VAL A 40 33.00 -14.71 -7.74
N LYS A 41 31.91 -15.20 -8.34
CA LYS A 41 31.58 -14.90 -9.74
C LYS A 41 30.76 -13.61 -9.76
N LYS A 42 31.50 -12.49 -9.74
CA LYS A 42 31.04 -11.14 -10.08
C LYS A 42 30.55 -11.15 -11.53
N THR A 43 29.28 -11.47 -11.73
CA THR A 43 28.64 -11.29 -13.03
C THR A 43 28.14 -9.85 -13.10
N LYS A 44 28.96 -9.04 -13.76
CA LYS A 44 28.67 -7.69 -14.22
C LYS A 44 27.52 -7.77 -15.24
N GLN A 45 26.28 -7.75 -14.76
CA GLN A 45 25.13 -7.59 -15.65
C GLN A 45 25.05 -6.11 -16.04
N ALA A 46 25.15 -5.90 -17.34
CA ALA A 46 25.25 -4.64 -18.04
C ALA A 46 24.21 -3.61 -17.60
N ALA A 47 24.65 -2.35 -17.63
CA ALA A 47 23.80 -1.18 -17.66
C ALA A 47 22.69 -1.39 -18.70
N ASP A 48 21.47 -1.55 -18.22
CA ASP A 48 20.30 -1.62 -19.08
C ASP A 48 20.16 -0.26 -19.77
N THR A 49 20.07 -0.36 -21.08
CA THR A 49 20.29 0.71 -22.03
C THR A 49 19.11 1.67 -21.91
N THR A 50 19.43 2.95 -21.72
CA THR A 50 18.51 4.09 -21.74
C THR A 50 17.75 4.15 -23.07
N LYS A 51 16.66 3.38 -23.19
CA LYS A 51 15.62 3.65 -24.19
C LYS A 51 14.91 4.93 -23.76
N PRO A 52 14.76 5.93 -24.64
CA PRO A 52 14.00 7.12 -24.31
C PRO A 52 12.56 6.67 -24.05
N VAL A 53 12.11 6.80 -22.81
CA VAL A 53 10.69 6.67 -22.47
C VAL A 53 10.02 7.82 -23.21
N LYS A 54 9.48 7.51 -24.39
CA LYS A 54 8.63 8.41 -25.17
C LYS A 54 7.58 8.94 -24.19
N GLU A 55 7.74 10.20 -23.80
CA GLU A 55 6.81 10.97 -22.98
C GLU A 55 5.43 10.72 -23.60
N ARG A 56 4.61 9.90 -22.95
CA ARG A 56 3.32 9.52 -23.52
C ARG A 56 2.50 10.80 -23.66
N GLU A 57 2.00 11.00 -24.87
CA GLU A 57 1.01 11.98 -25.33
C GLU A 57 0.07 12.48 -24.22
N PRO A 58 -0.36 13.76 -24.28
CA PRO A 58 -1.09 14.44 -23.21
C PRO A 58 -2.23 13.56 -22.73
N ILE A 59 -2.22 13.24 -21.42
CA ILE A 59 -3.24 12.39 -20.82
C ILE A 59 -4.59 13.01 -21.20
N ALA A 60 -5.35 12.27 -22.02
CA ALA A 60 -6.56 12.76 -22.64
C ALA A 60 -7.49 13.38 -21.59
N ALA A 61 -8.28 14.38 -21.99
CA ALA A 61 -9.25 15.03 -21.12
C ALA A 61 -10.06 13.99 -20.33
N VAL A 62 -10.10 14.11 -19.00
CA VAL A 62 -10.88 13.20 -18.15
C VAL A 62 -12.36 13.40 -18.46
N LYS A 63 -12.97 12.43 -19.15
CA LYS A 63 -14.35 12.51 -19.64
C LYS A 63 -15.40 12.26 -18.54
N HIS A 64 -15.05 11.44 -17.54
CA HIS A 64 -15.91 11.12 -16.40
C HIS A 64 -15.04 10.74 -15.19
N TRP A 65 -15.64 10.86 -14.01
CA TRP A 65 -15.09 10.40 -12.74
C TRP A 65 -16.02 9.37 -12.16
N ASP A 66 -15.50 8.18 -11.94
CA ASP A 66 -16.25 7.07 -11.38
C ASP A 66 -16.11 7.05 -9.85
N TRP A 67 -17.17 6.60 -9.17
CA TRP A 67 -17.12 6.37 -7.72
C TRP A 67 -16.00 5.38 -7.37
N PRO A 68 -15.06 5.74 -6.47
CA PRO A 68 -13.92 4.88 -6.13
C PRO A 68 -14.30 3.67 -5.26
N VAL A 69 -15.44 3.77 -4.57
CA VAL A 69 -16.04 2.76 -3.69
C VAL A 69 -17.57 2.97 -3.75
N ARG A 70 -18.35 1.90 -3.55
CA ARG A 70 -19.80 2.00 -3.36
C ARG A 70 -20.13 2.02 -1.87
N GLY A 71 -20.69 3.12 -1.37
CA GLY A 71 -21.09 3.22 0.02
C GLY A 71 -21.63 4.59 0.39
N PRO A 72 -22.12 4.77 1.64
CA PRO A 72 -22.70 6.03 2.07
C PRO A 72 -21.63 7.11 2.21
N VAL A 73 -21.97 8.35 1.85
CA VAL A 73 -21.13 9.51 2.15
C VAL A 73 -21.29 9.87 3.62
N LEU A 74 -20.27 9.58 4.42
CA LEU A 74 -20.23 9.86 5.86
C LEU A 74 -19.86 11.33 6.16
N THR A 75 -19.08 11.96 5.29
CA THR A 75 -18.72 13.37 5.42
C THR A 75 -18.56 13.99 4.04
N LYS A 76 -19.26 15.10 3.81
CA LYS A 76 -19.20 15.87 2.56
C LYS A 76 -18.03 16.85 2.56
N PHE A 77 -17.73 17.39 1.38
CA PHE A 77 -16.71 18.44 1.20
C PHE A 77 -17.06 19.70 1.98
N SER A 78 -16.07 20.31 2.64
CA SER A 78 -16.20 21.55 3.41
C SER A 78 -14.83 22.20 3.65
N HIS A 79 -14.81 23.32 4.38
CA HIS A 79 -13.54 23.92 4.83
C HIS A 79 -12.70 22.97 5.70
N ALA A 80 -13.33 22.12 6.50
CA ALA A 80 -12.66 21.16 7.38
C ALA A 80 -12.36 19.81 6.70
N ASN A 81 -13.12 19.44 5.66
CA ASN A 81 -12.98 18.18 4.94
C ASN A 81 -12.71 18.43 3.45
N LYS A 82 -11.47 18.18 3.01
CA LYS A 82 -11.01 18.53 1.65
C LYS A 82 -11.50 17.59 0.53
N GLY A 83 -12.39 16.66 0.86
CA GLY A 83 -12.90 15.64 -0.06
C GLY A 83 -14.21 15.03 0.43
N LEU A 84 -14.38 13.73 0.21
CA LEU A 84 -15.47 12.91 0.72
C LEU A 84 -14.92 11.81 1.62
N ASN A 85 -15.60 11.55 2.73
CA ASN A 85 -15.42 10.32 3.48
C ASN A 85 -16.52 9.36 3.06
N ILE A 86 -16.16 8.27 2.39
CA ILE A 86 -17.08 7.26 1.85
C ILE A 86 -16.95 6.02 2.72
N GLY A 87 -18.05 5.61 3.35
CA GLY A 87 -18.09 4.42 4.19
C GLY A 87 -17.96 3.14 3.36
N GLY A 88 -17.38 2.10 3.97
CA GLY A 88 -17.26 0.78 3.38
C GLY A 88 -16.81 -0.24 4.42
N LEU A 89 -16.42 -1.43 3.99
CA LEU A 89 -15.89 -2.49 4.85
C LEU A 89 -14.36 -2.44 4.89
N LEU A 90 -13.76 -2.82 6.03
CA LEU A 90 -12.31 -2.96 6.12
C LEU A 90 -11.83 -4.01 5.11
N GLY A 91 -10.85 -3.67 4.28
CA GLY A 91 -10.34 -4.55 3.23
C GLY A 91 -11.12 -4.51 1.90
N GLU A 92 -12.23 -3.78 1.84
CA GLU A 92 -13.01 -3.63 0.61
C GLU A 92 -12.20 -2.94 -0.49
N ALA A 93 -12.45 -3.29 -1.76
CA ALA A 93 -11.69 -2.77 -2.88
C ALA A 93 -11.89 -1.25 -3.09
N VAL A 94 -10.79 -0.54 -3.32
CA VAL A 94 -10.78 0.84 -3.80
C VAL A 94 -10.32 0.86 -5.24
N TYR A 95 -11.07 1.57 -6.09
CA TYR A 95 -10.86 1.66 -7.52
C TYR A 95 -10.39 3.06 -7.93
N ALA A 96 -9.56 3.13 -8.97
CA ALA A 96 -9.17 4.40 -9.58
C ALA A 96 -10.38 5.05 -10.26
N SER A 97 -10.74 6.28 -9.86
CA SER A 97 -11.89 7.01 -10.42
C SER A 97 -11.73 7.46 -11.87
N ALA A 98 -10.49 7.49 -12.37
CA ALA A 98 -10.16 7.76 -13.76
C ALA A 98 -8.78 7.19 -14.10
N ALA A 99 -8.47 7.03 -15.39
CA ALA A 99 -7.14 6.62 -15.82
C ALA A 99 -6.09 7.70 -15.51
N GLY A 100 -4.86 7.29 -15.17
CA GLY A 100 -3.79 8.23 -14.85
C GLY A 100 -2.49 7.57 -14.42
N LYS A 101 -1.52 8.39 -14.01
CA LYS A 101 -0.23 7.96 -13.48
C LYS A 101 -0.20 8.12 -11.97
N VAL A 102 0.19 7.08 -11.24
CA VAL A 102 0.41 7.14 -9.79
C VAL A 102 1.63 8.00 -9.53
N VAL A 103 1.43 9.17 -8.94
CA VAL A 103 2.51 10.11 -8.58
C VAL A 103 2.94 10.00 -7.13
N TYR A 104 2.16 9.29 -6.31
CA TYR A 104 2.50 8.95 -4.93
C TYR A 104 1.81 7.64 -4.53
N SER A 105 2.54 6.77 -3.81
CA SER A 105 1.98 5.61 -3.13
C SER A 105 2.83 5.32 -1.89
N GLY A 106 2.29 5.53 -0.70
CA GLY A 106 3.03 5.41 0.56
C GLY A 106 2.28 5.95 1.77
N ASN A 107 2.98 6.15 2.89
CA ASN A 107 2.40 6.56 4.18
C ASN A 107 3.13 7.72 4.87
N GLY A 108 3.97 8.45 4.13
CA GLY A 108 4.78 9.56 4.64
C GLY A 108 3.99 10.81 5.02
N LEU A 109 2.73 10.93 4.59
CA LEU A 109 1.85 12.04 4.97
C LEU A 109 0.94 11.61 6.13
N ARG A 110 1.34 11.98 7.36
CA ARG A 110 0.73 11.51 8.62
C ARG A 110 -0.79 11.60 8.65
N ASP A 111 -1.36 12.72 8.21
CA ASP A 111 -2.80 12.97 8.31
C ASP A 111 -3.66 12.19 7.30
N TYR A 112 -3.01 11.54 6.32
CA TYR A 112 -3.64 10.75 5.26
C TYR A 112 -3.43 9.24 5.43
N GLY A 113 -2.50 8.79 6.30
CA GLY A 113 -2.15 7.39 6.45
C GLY A 113 -1.63 6.79 5.13
N ASN A 114 -1.98 5.54 4.83
CA ASN A 114 -1.64 4.96 3.53
C ASN A 114 -2.43 5.66 2.41
N LEU A 115 -1.70 6.22 1.47
CA LEU A 115 -2.18 7.19 0.51
C LEU A 115 -1.71 6.83 -0.90
N ILE A 116 -2.62 6.99 -1.86
CA ILE A 116 -2.32 7.01 -3.30
C ILE A 116 -2.73 8.37 -3.86
N ILE A 117 -1.89 8.95 -4.71
CA ILE A 117 -2.23 10.12 -5.53
C ILE A 117 -2.07 9.75 -7.00
N ILE A 118 -3.11 9.95 -7.80
CA ILE A 118 -3.09 9.71 -9.24
C ILE A 118 -3.20 11.05 -9.97
N LYS A 119 -2.23 11.32 -10.86
CA LYS A 119 -2.26 12.43 -11.81
C LYS A 119 -2.98 12.00 -13.07
N HIS A 120 -4.03 12.74 -13.42
CA HIS A 120 -4.86 12.46 -14.59
C HIS A 120 -4.57 13.39 -15.77
N ASN A 121 -4.04 14.59 -15.53
CA ASN A 121 -3.53 15.51 -16.56
C ASN A 121 -2.81 16.67 -15.85
N SER A 122 -2.55 17.78 -16.57
CA SER A 122 -1.94 18.99 -16.01
C SER A 122 -2.80 19.67 -14.95
N LEU A 123 -4.13 19.48 -14.99
CA LEU A 123 -5.06 20.16 -14.10
C LEU A 123 -5.54 19.27 -12.95
N PHE A 124 -5.69 17.97 -13.14
CA PHE A 124 -6.40 17.12 -12.19
C PHE A 124 -5.54 16.04 -11.51
N LEU A 125 -5.75 15.93 -10.19
CA LEU A 125 -5.25 14.87 -9.32
C LEU A 125 -6.42 14.26 -8.54
N THR A 126 -6.31 12.98 -8.20
CA THR A 126 -7.16 12.35 -7.18
C THR A 126 -6.32 11.77 -6.04
N THR A 127 -6.89 11.80 -4.84
CA THR A 127 -6.28 11.34 -3.60
C THR A 127 -7.15 10.23 -3.01
N TYR A 128 -6.53 9.12 -2.61
CA TYR A 128 -7.19 7.98 -1.98
C TYR A 128 -6.45 7.68 -0.68
N ALA A 129 -7.05 8.02 0.46
CA ALA A 129 -6.39 7.98 1.77
C ALA A 129 -7.11 7.06 2.75
N TYR A 130 -6.43 6.80 3.87
CA TYR A 130 -6.88 5.86 4.91
C TYR A 130 -7.00 4.41 4.41
N ASN A 131 -6.21 4.02 3.42
CA ASN A 131 -6.21 2.65 2.91
C ASN A 131 -5.57 1.69 3.94
N SER A 132 -6.02 0.44 3.98
CA SER A 132 -5.34 -0.62 4.74
C SER A 132 -4.17 -1.20 3.96
N LYS A 133 -4.29 -1.28 2.62
CA LYS A 133 -3.29 -1.86 1.73
C LYS A 133 -3.19 -1.07 0.42
N LEU A 134 -1.97 -0.87 -0.07
CA LEU A 134 -1.69 -0.24 -1.36
C LEU A 134 -1.30 -1.32 -2.38
N LEU A 135 -1.95 -1.35 -3.55
CA LEU A 135 -1.75 -2.38 -4.58
C LEU A 135 -1.01 -1.87 -5.82
N VAL A 136 -0.72 -0.57 -5.85
CA VAL A 136 0.02 0.11 -6.92
C VAL A 136 1.17 0.89 -6.33
N LYS A 137 2.21 1.12 -7.14
CA LYS A 137 3.43 1.84 -6.76
C LYS A 137 3.53 3.17 -7.49
N GLN A 138 4.33 4.08 -6.97
CA GLN A 138 4.68 5.31 -7.67
C GLN A 138 5.28 4.98 -9.04
N GLY A 139 4.82 5.67 -10.09
CA GLY A 139 5.22 5.47 -11.47
C GLY A 139 4.26 4.62 -12.29
N ASP A 140 3.41 3.81 -11.65
CA ASP A 140 2.46 2.94 -12.33
C ASP A 140 1.41 3.75 -13.12
N TRP A 141 1.00 3.20 -14.26
CA TRP A 141 -0.17 3.67 -14.99
C TRP A 141 -1.37 2.81 -14.63
N VAL A 142 -2.49 3.47 -14.34
CA VAL A 142 -3.74 2.80 -13.99
C VAL A 142 -4.87 3.19 -14.93
N LYS A 143 -5.81 2.27 -15.14
CA LYS A 143 -7.06 2.52 -15.90
C LYS A 143 -8.18 2.95 -14.96
N SER A 144 -9.23 3.60 -15.49
CA SER A 144 -10.46 3.80 -14.73
C SER A 144 -11.03 2.45 -14.27
N GLY A 145 -11.52 2.37 -13.05
CA GLY A 145 -12.07 1.15 -12.47
C GLY A 145 -11.04 0.08 -12.11
N GLN A 146 -9.73 0.35 -12.24
CA GLN A 146 -8.69 -0.58 -11.78
C GLN A 146 -8.65 -0.60 -10.25
N LYS A 147 -8.59 -1.78 -9.62
CA LYS A 147 -8.36 -1.90 -8.17
C LYS A 147 -6.96 -1.40 -7.84
N ILE A 148 -6.85 -0.44 -6.92
CA ILE A 148 -5.60 0.21 -6.55
C ILE A 148 -5.24 0.08 -5.07
N ALA A 149 -6.24 -0.18 -4.22
CA ALA A 149 -6.05 -0.27 -2.79
C ALA A 149 -7.19 -1.07 -2.13
N GLU A 150 -7.11 -1.15 -0.81
CA GLU A 150 -8.16 -1.69 0.06
C GLU A 150 -8.50 -0.68 1.15
N ILE A 151 -9.79 -0.55 1.48
CA ILE A 151 -10.29 0.39 2.50
C ILE A 151 -9.65 0.08 3.85
N GLY A 152 -9.30 1.14 4.57
CA GLY A 152 -8.78 1.09 5.93
C GLY A 152 -9.57 2.02 6.86
N LYS A 153 -8.85 2.64 7.80
CA LYS A 153 -9.41 3.51 8.84
C LYS A 153 -8.53 4.74 9.07
N LYS A 154 -9.14 5.80 9.62
CA LYS A 154 -8.44 6.93 10.21
C LYS A 154 -8.48 6.81 11.74
N GLY A 155 -7.39 6.34 12.35
CA GLY A 155 -7.37 6.04 13.79
C GLY A 155 -8.48 5.05 14.17
N ASP A 156 -9.20 5.35 15.25
CA ASP A 156 -10.26 4.48 15.79
C ASP A 156 -11.65 4.67 15.14
N LYS A 157 -11.72 5.41 14.03
CA LYS A 157 -12.99 5.62 13.30
C LYS A 157 -13.45 4.36 12.57
N ASN A 158 -14.75 4.35 12.20
CA ASN A 158 -15.31 3.36 11.29
C ASN A 158 -14.54 3.32 9.95
N PRO A 159 -14.43 2.14 9.30
CA PRO A 159 -13.76 2.02 8.02
C PRO A 159 -14.34 2.96 6.96
N MET A 160 -13.46 3.66 6.26
CA MET A 160 -13.83 4.62 5.22
C MET A 160 -12.67 4.87 4.26
N LEU A 161 -12.99 5.26 3.04
CA LEU A 161 -12.08 5.93 2.13
C LEU A 161 -12.20 7.44 2.32
N HIS A 162 -11.07 8.15 2.43
CA HIS A 162 -11.05 9.59 2.20
C HIS A 162 -10.62 9.85 0.75
N PHE A 163 -11.53 10.44 -0.03
CA PHE A 163 -11.37 10.66 -1.46
C PHE A 163 -11.37 12.17 -1.78
N GLU A 164 -10.33 12.66 -2.44
CA GLU A 164 -10.28 14.04 -2.93
C GLU A 164 -10.17 14.09 -4.46
N ILE A 165 -10.77 15.13 -5.05
CA ILE A 165 -10.43 15.62 -6.39
C ILE A 165 -9.76 16.97 -6.21
N ARG A 166 -8.62 17.18 -6.87
CA ARG A 166 -7.91 18.45 -6.86
C ARG A 166 -7.75 18.98 -8.27
N ARG A 167 -8.10 20.24 -8.47
CA ARG A 167 -7.97 20.97 -9.74
C ARG A 167 -6.97 22.11 -9.55
N ALA A 168 -5.92 22.15 -10.39
CA ALA A 168 -4.82 23.10 -10.28
C ALA A 168 -4.26 23.18 -8.84
N GLY A 169 -4.07 22.00 -8.22
CA GLY A 169 -3.52 21.86 -6.87
C GLY A 169 -4.49 22.16 -5.71
N LYS A 170 -5.68 22.73 -5.97
CA LYS A 170 -6.68 23.05 -4.94
C LYS A 170 -7.75 21.94 -4.83
N PRO A 171 -8.19 21.57 -3.61
CA PRO A 171 -9.26 20.61 -3.45
C PRO A 171 -10.59 21.22 -3.91
N VAL A 172 -11.41 20.44 -4.60
CA VAL A 172 -12.74 20.83 -5.09
C VAL A 172 -13.77 19.81 -4.61
N ASN A 173 -15.05 20.20 -4.56
CA ASN A 173 -16.12 19.32 -4.11
C ASN A 173 -16.28 18.11 -5.05
N PRO A 174 -15.95 16.86 -4.64
CA PRO A 174 -16.00 15.71 -5.55
C PRO A 174 -17.41 15.36 -6.03
N MET A 175 -18.45 15.75 -5.30
CA MET A 175 -19.86 15.56 -5.70
C MET A 175 -20.22 16.29 -7.00
N GLN A 176 -19.43 17.30 -7.42
CA GLN A 176 -19.64 18.01 -8.69
C GLN A 176 -19.04 17.28 -9.90
N TYR A 177 -18.27 16.22 -9.68
CA TYR A 177 -17.47 15.55 -10.70
C TYR A 177 -17.83 14.07 -10.83
N LEU A 178 -18.09 13.41 -9.70
CA LEU A 178 -18.49 12.01 -9.65
C LEU A 178 -19.84 11.84 -10.35
N LYS A 179 -19.89 10.90 -11.30
CA LYS A 179 -21.11 10.51 -11.97
C LYS A 179 -21.65 9.24 -11.33
N GLY A 180 -22.96 9.17 -11.14
CA GLY A 180 -23.66 8.07 -10.47
C GLY A 180 -24.57 8.62 -9.40
#